data_AF-A0A971HF67-F1
#
_entry.id   AF-A0A971HF67-F1
#
_cell.length_a   1.000
_cell.length_b   1.000
_cell.length_c   1.000
_cell.angle_alpha   90.00
_cell.angle_beta   90.00
_cell.angle_gamma   90.00
#
_symmetry.space_group_name_H-M   'P 1'
#
loop_
_entity.id
_entity.type
_entity.pdbx_description
1 polymer ?
#
loop_
_entity_poly.entity_id
_entity_poly.type
_entity_poly.pdbx_seq_one_letter_code
_entity_poly.pdbx_strand_id
1 'polypeptide(L)'
;EICEVDVPDVMVEHQLENELNDFDYRMRMQGLNLEQYLQITNTTLDSLKAQLMPMAANRVKGDLILEAIAKAENIEVTEEDIDKELEKMAERYGQENKEEFIEDMKKGDLSYMNTPIMNQKVIELLKANAKFK
;
A
#
# COMPACT_ATOMS: atom_id res chain seq x y z
N GLU A 1 12.60 -20.56 -0.32
CA GLU A 1 13.21 -20.10 0.94
C GLU A 1 12.93 -18.61 1.08
N ILE A 2 12.60 -18.19 2.30
CA ILE A 2 12.06 -16.88 2.62
C ILE A 2 13.25 -15.93 2.74
N CYS A 3 13.31 -14.85 1.95
CA CYS A 3 14.37 -13.84 2.09
C CYS A 3 14.46 -13.36 3.55
N GLU A 4 15.65 -13.42 4.16
CA GLU A 4 15.95 -12.78 5.43
C GLU A 4 16.21 -11.30 5.15
N VAL A 5 15.14 -10.52 5.12
CA VAL A 5 15.21 -9.05 5.09
C VAL A 5 15.15 -8.60 6.53
N ASP A 6 16.19 -7.93 7.01
CA ASP A 6 16.21 -7.30 8.33
C ASP A 6 15.31 -6.06 8.25
N VAL A 7 14.12 -6.14 8.85
CA VAL A 7 13.09 -5.12 8.74
C VAL A 7 13.30 -4.11 9.88
N PRO A 8 13.52 -2.82 9.59
CA PRO A 8 13.71 -1.84 10.65
C PRO A 8 12.45 -1.71 11.52
N ASP A 9 12.61 -1.82 12.84
CA ASP A 9 11.49 -1.75 13.80
C ASP A 9 10.65 -0.49 13.63
N VAL A 10 11.28 0.66 13.36
CA VAL A 10 10.60 1.94 13.12
C VAL A 10 9.63 1.86 11.93
N MET A 11 9.99 1.13 10.87
CA MET A 11 9.09 0.94 9.73
C MET A 11 7.92 0.03 10.08
N VAL A 12 8.15 -1.00 10.90
CA VAL A 12 7.09 -1.90 11.39
C VAL A 12 6.12 -1.15 12.30
N GLU A 13 6.63 -0.29 13.18
CA GLU A 13 5.81 0.55 14.06
C GLU A 13 4.93 1.52 13.28
N HIS A 14 5.50 2.23 12.30
CA HIS A 14 4.70 3.08 11.42
C HIS A 14 3.65 2.29 10.64
N GLN A 15 4.00 1.11 10.13
CA GLN A 15 3.03 0.28 9.44
C GLN A 15 1.96 -0.26 10.39
N LEU A 16 2.29 -0.54 11.65
CA LEU A 16 1.33 -0.95 12.67
C LEU A 16 0.32 0.15 12.96
N GLU A 17 0.75 1.42 13.01
CA GLU A 17 -0.15 2.56 13.13
C GLU A 17 -1.10 2.66 11.93
N ASN A 18 -0.61 2.44 10.71
CA ASN A 18 -1.45 2.41 9.51
C ASN A 18 -2.50 1.30 9.58
N GLU A 19 -2.11 0.08 9.96
CA GLU A 19 -3.05 -1.05 10.10
C GLU A 19 -4.11 -0.79 11.19
N LEU A 20 -3.74 -0.11 12.28
CA LEU A 20 -4.68 0.33 13.32
C LEU A 20 -5.66 1.38 12.81
N ASN A 21 -5.18 2.37 12.06
CA ASN A 21 -6.02 3.41 11.48
C ASN A 21 -7.01 2.82 10.46
N ASP A 22 -6.55 1.89 9.62
CA ASP A 22 -7.40 1.15 8.69
C ASP A 22 -8.44 0.31 9.43
N PHE A 23 -8.05 -0.30 10.55
CA PHE A 23 -8.97 -1.04 11.41
C PHE A 23 -10.04 -0.12 12.02
N ASP A 24 -9.65 1.02 12.61
CA ASP A 24 -10.59 2.00 13.16
C ASP A 24 -11.54 2.53 12.09
N TYR A 25 -11.03 2.87 10.90
CA TYR A 25 -11.85 3.33 9.78
C TYR A 25 -12.92 2.29 9.39
N ARG A 26 -12.53 1.00 9.26
CA ARG A 26 -13.48 -0.08 8.96
C ARG A 26 -14.53 -0.26 10.06
N MET A 27 -14.15 -0.10 11.33
CA MET A 27 -15.11 -0.16 12.44
C MET A 27 -16.10 0.99 12.38
N ARG A 28 -15.62 2.22 12.13
CA ARG A 28 -16.50 3.40 12.01
C ARG A 28 -17.50 3.26 10.89
N MET A 29 -17.10 2.66 9.76
CA MET A 29 -18.01 2.33 8.66
C MET A 29 -19.13 1.36 9.06
N GLN A 30 -18.91 0.54 10.08
CA GLN A 30 -19.92 -0.36 10.66
C GLN A 30 -20.69 0.29 11.83
N GLY A 31 -20.45 1.57 12.13
CA GLY A 31 -21.06 2.28 13.24
C GLY A 31 -20.47 1.95 14.62
N LEU A 32 -19.29 1.33 14.66
CA LEU A 32 -18.56 0.99 15.88
C LEU A 32 -17.30 1.85 15.98
N ASN A 33 -16.97 2.35 17.18
CA ASN A 33 -15.64 2.92 17.41
C ASN A 33 -14.69 1.89 18.03
N LEU A 34 -13.38 2.15 17.99
CA LEU A 34 -12.37 1.23 18.49
C LEU A 34 -12.56 0.86 19.97
N GLU A 35 -12.91 1.82 20.83
CA GLU A 35 -13.17 1.53 22.26
C GLU A 35 -14.32 0.54 22.45
N GLN A 36 -15.43 0.73 21.74
CA GLN A 36 -16.58 -0.18 21.78
C GLN A 36 -16.19 -1.57 21.28
N TYR A 37 -15.40 -1.67 20.22
CA TYR A 37 -14.92 -2.96 19.73
C TYR A 37 -14.09 -3.70 20.79
N LEU A 38 -13.14 -3.00 21.43
CA LEU A 38 -12.32 -3.57 22.49
C LEU A 38 -13.17 -4.04 23.68
N GLN A 39 -14.20 -3.28 24.06
CA GLN A 39 -15.15 -3.68 25.10
C GLN A 39 -15.98 -4.91 24.72
N ILE A 40 -16.54 -4.95 23.51
CA ILE A 40 -17.39 -6.05 23.02
C ILE A 40 -16.57 -7.36 22.94
N THR A 41 -15.34 -7.26 22.46
CA THR A 41 -14.44 -8.41 22.30
C THR A 41 -13.69 -8.77 23.58
N ASN A 42 -13.83 -7.96 24.63
CA ASN A 42 -13.06 -8.06 25.87
C ASN A 42 -11.54 -8.15 25.61
N THR A 43 -11.06 -7.32 24.68
CA THR A 43 -9.65 -7.22 24.30
C THR A 43 -9.07 -5.85 24.67
N THR A 44 -7.74 -5.72 24.62
CA THR A 44 -7.03 -4.45 24.86
C THR A 44 -6.39 -3.94 23.57
N LEU A 45 -6.08 -2.65 23.54
CA LEU A 45 -5.33 -2.05 22.43
C LEU A 45 -3.99 -2.76 22.20
N ASP A 46 -3.29 -3.15 23.27
CA ASP A 46 -2.03 -3.87 23.18
C ASP A 46 -2.21 -5.27 22.58
N SER A 47 -3.29 -5.97 22.94
CA SER A 47 -3.63 -7.26 22.34
C SER A 47 -3.96 -7.09 20.85
N LEU A 48 -4.67 -6.03 20.46
CA LEU A 48 -4.96 -5.73 19.06
C LEU A 48 -3.67 -5.41 18.29
N LYS A 49 -2.79 -4.57 18.85
CA LYS A 49 -1.47 -4.27 18.30
C LYS A 49 -0.65 -5.53 18.08
N ALA A 50 -0.62 -6.43 19.06
CA ALA A 50 0.09 -7.71 18.94
C ALA A 50 -0.47 -8.60 17.83
N GLN A 51 -1.78 -8.54 17.56
CA GLN A 51 -2.41 -9.27 16.44
C GLN A 51 -2.07 -8.65 15.08
N LEU A 52 -1.94 -7.32 15.00
CA LEU A 52 -1.64 -6.61 13.76
C LEU A 52 -0.13 -6.56 13.45
N MET A 53 0.73 -6.67 14.46
CA MET A 53 2.19 -6.58 14.31
C MET A 53 2.79 -7.56 13.29
N PRO A 54 2.40 -8.86 13.26
CA PRO A 54 2.86 -9.78 12.21
C PRO A 54 2.42 -9.38 10.81
N MET A 55 1.23 -8.79 10.66
CA MET A 55 0.74 -8.30 9.37
C MET A 55 1.55 -7.09 8.93
N ALA A 56 1.79 -6.13 9.83
CA ALA A 56 2.61 -4.96 9.57
C ALA A 56 4.04 -5.35 9.17
N ALA A 57 4.69 -6.24 9.91
CA ALA A 57 6.04 -6.72 9.61
C ALA A 57 6.13 -7.40 8.24
N ASN A 58 5.16 -8.26 7.91
CA ASN A 58 5.12 -8.92 6.60
C ASN A 58 4.91 -7.92 5.46
N ARG A 59 4.12 -6.87 5.69
CA ARG A 59 3.88 -5.84 4.68
C ARG A 59 5.13 -5.01 4.40
N VAL A 60 5.79 -4.51 5.44
CA VAL A 60 7.07 -3.79 5.30
C VAL A 60 8.11 -4.68 4.62
N LYS A 61 8.19 -5.95 5.01
CA LYS A 61 9.07 -6.92 4.35
C LYS A 61 8.77 -7.05 2.85
N GLY A 62 7.50 -7.16 2.48
CA GLY A 62 7.08 -7.22 1.09
C GLY A 62 7.48 -5.97 0.31
N ASP A 63 7.24 -4.80 0.88
CA ASP A 63 7.59 -3.52 0.24
C ASP A 63 9.10 -3.38 0.04
N LEU A 64 9.91 -3.74 1.05
CA LEU A 64 11.38 -3.74 0.94
C LEU A 64 11.89 -4.73 -0.11
N ILE A 65 11.25 -5.90 -0.25
CA ILE A 65 11.60 -6.86 -1.30
C ILE A 65 11.27 -6.28 -2.68
N LEU A 66 10.10 -5.68 -2.87
CA LEU A 66 9.72 -5.07 -4.14
C LEU A 66 10.64 -3.91 -4.51
N GLU A 67 10.99 -3.06 -3.55
CA GLU A 67 11.94 -1.96 -3.74
C GLU A 67 13.35 -2.47 -4.11
N ALA A 68 13.82 -3.54 -3.44
CA ALA A 68 15.10 -4.16 -3.77
C ALA A 68 15.12 -4.73 -5.19
N ILE A 69 14.03 -5.37 -5.63
CA ILE A 69 13.90 -5.88 -7.01
C ILE A 69 13.84 -4.71 -8.00
N ALA A 70 13.08 -3.65 -7.70
CA ALA A 70 13.01 -2.46 -8.55
C ALA A 70 14.40 -1.87 -8.78
N LYS A 71 15.21 -1.75 -7.71
CA LYS A 71 16.60 -1.27 -7.79
C LYS A 71 17.50 -2.22 -8.58
N ALA A 72 17.39 -3.53 -8.35
CA ALA A 72 18.22 -4.52 -9.05
C ALA A 72 17.94 -4.54 -10.57
N GLU A 73 16.67 -4.38 -10.95
CA GLU A 73 16.20 -4.44 -12.33
C GLU A 73 16.13 -3.05 -13.00
N ASN A 74 16.57 -1.99 -12.31
CA ASN A 74 16.52 -0.60 -12.77
C ASN A 74 15.12 -0.17 -13.23
N ILE A 75 14.10 -0.55 -12.46
CA ILE A 75 12.71 -0.13 -12.68
C ILE A 75 12.55 1.29 -12.13
N GLU A 76 12.30 2.24 -13.02
CA GLU A 76 11.98 3.62 -12.68
C GLU A 76 10.53 3.94 -13.06
N VAL A 77 9.90 4.85 -12.31
CA VAL A 77 8.58 5.41 -12.65
C VAL A 77 8.79 6.60 -13.58
N THR A 78 8.20 6.53 -14.77
CA THR A 78 8.27 7.64 -15.73
C THR A 78 7.02 8.52 -15.65
N GLU A 79 7.09 9.72 -16.22
CA GLU A 79 5.90 10.57 -16.37
C GLU A 79 4.80 9.87 -17.16
N GLU A 80 5.15 9.06 -18.17
CA GLU A 80 4.17 8.29 -18.94
C GLU A 80 3.45 7.24 -18.09
N ASP A 81 4.14 6.63 -17.13
CA ASP A 81 3.50 5.69 -16.19
C ASP A 81 2.50 6.40 -15.27
N ILE A 82 2.83 7.61 -14.82
CA ILE A 82 1.94 8.46 -14.01
C ILE A 82 0.72 8.87 -14.82
N ASP A 83 0.90 9.29 -16.07
CA ASP A 83 -0.19 9.68 -16.96
C ASP A 83 -1.16 8.53 -17.21
N LYS A 84 -0.65 7.34 -17.50
CA LYS A 84 -1.46 6.11 -17.63
C LYS A 84 -2.23 5.78 -16.36
N GLU A 85 -1.62 5.97 -15.19
CA GLU A 85 -2.28 5.67 -13.92
C GLU A 85 -3.39 6.69 -13.62
N LEU A 86 -3.17 7.98 -13.93
CA LEU A 86 -4.20 9.02 -13.84
C LEU A 86 -5.36 8.77 -14.81
N GLU A 87 -5.09 8.30 -16.03
CA GLU A 87 -6.14 7.91 -16.99
C GLU A 87 -7.01 6.78 -16.45
N LYS A 88 -6.39 5.70 -15.93
CA LYS A 88 -7.14 4.60 -15.29
C LYS A 88 -7.94 5.08 -14.09
N MET A 89 -7.39 6.03 -13.33
CA MET A 89 -8.07 6.61 -12.18
C MET A 89 -9.31 7.39 -12.60
N ALA A 90 -9.18 8.23 -13.64
CA ALA A 90 -10.30 8.97 -14.23
C ALA A 90 -11.41 8.03 -14.72
N GLU A 91 -11.04 6.91 -15.36
CA GLU A 91 -11.98 5.87 -15.79
C GLU A 91 -12.71 5.22 -14.61
N ARG A 92 -11.96 4.82 -13.57
CA ARG A 92 -12.53 4.17 -12.38
C ARG A 92 -13.50 5.08 -11.65
N TYR A 93 -13.21 6.37 -11.59
CA TYR A 93 -14.09 7.37 -10.95
C TYR A 93 -15.18 7.91 -11.87
N GLY A 94 -15.28 7.42 -13.11
CA GLY A 94 -16.31 7.85 -14.07
C GLY A 94 -16.21 9.33 -14.44
N GLN A 95 -15.00 9.90 -14.48
CA GLN A 95 -14.79 11.29 -14.86
C GLN A 95 -15.10 11.47 -16.36
N GLU A 96 -16.06 12.34 -16.66
CA GLU A 96 -16.48 12.64 -18.04
C GLU A 96 -15.38 13.41 -18.81
N ASN A 97 -14.65 14.29 -18.11
CA ASN A 97 -13.52 15.04 -18.67
C ASN A 97 -12.20 14.54 -18.08
N LYS A 98 -11.63 13.51 -18.70
CA LYS A 98 -10.36 12.91 -18.26
C LYS A 98 -9.19 13.90 -18.33
N GLU A 99 -9.15 14.73 -19.37
CA GLU A 99 -8.06 15.68 -19.60
C GLU A 99 -7.98 16.73 -18.50
N GLU A 100 -9.13 17.32 -18.13
CA GLU A 100 -9.24 18.29 -17.03
C GLU A 100 -8.85 17.65 -15.69
N PHE A 101 -9.32 16.42 -15.43
CA PHE A 101 -8.96 15.68 -14.23
C PHE A 101 -7.44 15.44 -14.12
N ILE A 102 -6.80 15.03 -15.21
CA ILE A 102 -5.35 14.79 -15.24
C ILE A 102 -4.59 16.10 -15.00
N GLU A 103 -4.99 17.19 -15.67
CA GLU A 103 -4.36 18.50 -15.47
C GLU A 103 -4.50 18.97 -14.02
N ASP A 104 -5.67 18.81 -13.40
CA ASP A 104 -5.90 19.19 -12.02
C ASP A 104 -5.08 18.35 -11.03
N MET A 105 -4.96 17.04 -11.27
CA MET A 105 -4.13 16.17 -10.45
C MET A 105 -2.64 16.51 -10.57
N LYS A 106 -2.17 16.83 -11.78
CA LYS A 106 -0.78 17.27 -12.02
C LYS A 106 -0.41 18.59 -11.34
N LYS A 107 -1.38 19.40 -10.91
CA LYS A 107 -1.12 20.60 -10.09
C LYS A 107 -0.78 20.27 -8.63
N GLY A 108 -1.12 19.06 -8.17
CA GLY A 108 -0.83 18.57 -6.84
C GLY A 108 0.50 17.81 -6.75
N ASP A 109 0.81 17.31 -5.56
CA ASP A 109 1.93 16.39 -5.37
C ASP A 109 1.53 14.97 -5.78
N LEU A 110 2.19 14.41 -6.79
CA LEU A 110 1.97 13.05 -7.30
C LEU A 110 2.99 12.03 -6.74
N SER A 111 3.85 12.43 -5.79
CA SER A 111 4.88 11.56 -5.21
C SER A 111 4.31 10.26 -4.62
N TYR A 112 3.07 10.32 -4.09
CA TYR A 112 2.35 9.17 -3.54
C TYR A 112 2.03 8.08 -4.57
N MET A 113 2.05 8.39 -5.87
CA MET A 113 1.78 7.44 -6.94
C MET A 113 3.01 6.60 -7.31
N ASN A 114 4.21 7.08 -6.99
CA ASN A 114 5.46 6.42 -7.39
C ASN A 114 5.56 4.99 -6.82
N THR A 115 5.35 4.82 -5.52
CA THR A 115 5.49 3.50 -4.88
C THR A 115 4.46 2.49 -5.42
N PRO A 116 3.15 2.80 -5.51
CA PRO A 116 2.18 1.90 -6.13
C PRO A 116 2.52 1.51 -7.58
N ILE A 117 2.91 2.48 -8.42
CA ILE A 117 3.27 2.25 -9.82
C ILE A 117 4.51 1.36 -9.91
N MET A 118 5.57 1.67 -9.16
CA MET A 118 6.79 0.87 -9.09
C MET A 118 6.48 -0.58 -8.68
N ASN A 119 5.71 -0.76 -7.59
CA ASN A 119 5.32 -2.08 -7.11
C ASN A 119 4.55 -2.86 -8.18
N GLN A 120 3.63 -2.21 -8.90
CA GLN A 120 2.91 -2.85 -10.01
C GLN A 120 3.86 -3.29 -11.13
N LYS A 121 4.82 -2.44 -11.54
CA LYS A 121 5.82 -2.78 -12.56
C LYS A 121 6.69 -3.98 -12.14
N VAL A 122 7.13 -4.00 -10.88
CA VAL A 122 7.88 -5.14 -10.32
C VAL A 122 7.05 -6.41 -10.35
N ILE A 123 5.77 -6.35 -9.94
CA ILE A 123 4.87 -7.50 -9.95
C ILE A 123 4.66 -8.03 -11.36
N GLU A 124 4.47 -7.16 -12.36
CA GLU A 124 4.34 -7.58 -13.76
C GLU A 124 5.62 -8.22 -14.29
N LEU A 125 6.80 -7.69 -13.93
CA LEU A 125 8.08 -8.32 -14.25
C LEU A 125 8.19 -9.72 -13.62
N LEU A 126 7.82 -9.87 -12.35
CA LEU A 126 7.83 -11.15 -11.65
C LEU A 126 6.87 -12.16 -12.28
N LYS A 127 5.67 -11.73 -12.66
CA LYS A 127 4.70 -12.59 -13.36
C LYS A 127 5.21 -13.04 -14.74
N ALA A 128 5.85 -12.15 -15.50
CA ALA A 128 6.39 -12.48 -16.82
C ALA A 128 7.54 -13.49 -16.74
N ASN A 129 8.33 -13.46 -15.66
CA ASN A 129 9.44 -14.37 -15.43
C ASN A 129 9.06 -15.63 -14.62
N ALA A 130 7.88 -15.64 -13.99
CA ALA A 130 7.39 -16.78 -13.24
C ALA A 130 7.00 -17.93 -14.19
N LYS A 131 7.73 -19.04 -14.10
CA LYS A 131 7.27 -20.32 -14.67
C LYS A 131 6.16 -20.87 -13.77
N PHE A 132 4.91 -20.53 -14.08
CA PHE A 132 3.77 -21.22 -13.50
C PHE A 132 3.81 -22.67 -13.98
N LYS A 133 4.05 -23.60 -13.05
CA LYS A 133 3.90 -25.05 -13.27
C LYS A 133 2.47 -25.46 -13.00
#